data_AF-A0A3N4R7J1-F1
#
_entry.id   AF-A0A3N4R7J1-F1
#
_cell.length_a   1.000
_cell.length_b   1.000
_cell.length_c   1.000
_cell.angle_alpha   90.00
_cell.angle_beta   90.00
_cell.angle_gamma   90.00
#
_symmetry.space_group_name_H-M   'P 1'
#
loop_
_entity.id
_entity.type
_entity.pdbx_description
1 polymer ?
#
loop_
_entity_poly.entity_id
_entity_poly.type
_entity_poly.pdbx_seq_one_letter_code
_entity_poly.pdbx_strand_id
1 'polypeptide(L)'
;MSTDARTRFDRAEALAMLARYGDRAPEQVDEHLGSLELTWLIAEAEQTYGVQVDLDDEHLDAIRTVDDAVAALGAQLAAARGGAEATAVRGGAGAAAAQDGAGVAAP
;
A
#
# COMPACT_ATOMS: atom_id res chain seq x y z
N MET A 1 3.61 21.94 -2.36
CA MET A 1 2.37 21.61 -3.08
C MET A 1 2.03 20.17 -2.72
N SER A 2 0.86 20.02 -2.13
CA SER A 2 0.25 18.91 -1.38
C SER A 2 0.73 17.48 -1.69
N THR A 3 1.47 16.88 -0.76
CA THR A 3 1.96 15.48 -0.81
C THR A 3 0.88 14.44 -0.42
N ASP A 4 -0.30 14.86 0.03
CA ASP A 4 -1.32 13.93 0.58
C ASP A 4 -2.14 13.19 -0.48
N ALA A 5 -2.31 13.76 -1.68
CA ALA A 5 -3.06 13.12 -2.76
C ALA A 5 -2.31 11.92 -3.36
N ARG A 6 -0.98 11.96 -3.35
CA ARG A 6 -0.10 10.89 -3.87
C ARG A 6 -0.04 9.66 -2.96
N THR A 7 -0.77 9.67 -1.83
CA THR A 7 -0.76 8.60 -0.83
C THR A 7 -2.05 7.76 -0.82
N ARG A 8 -3.05 8.12 -1.64
CA ARG A 8 -4.27 7.31 -1.82
C ARG A 8 -4.23 6.65 -3.18
N PHE A 9 -4.50 5.34 -3.19
CA PHE A 9 -4.72 4.60 -4.43
C PHE A 9 -6.04 5.04 -5.05
N ASP A 10 -5.97 5.66 -6.23
CA ASP A 10 -7.12 6.14 -6.98
C ASP A 10 -7.16 5.55 -8.40
N ARG A 11 -8.21 5.87 -9.14
CA ARG A 11 -8.40 5.35 -10.50
C ARG A 11 -7.29 5.75 -11.46
N ALA A 12 -6.76 6.97 -11.32
CA ALA A 12 -5.68 7.44 -12.18
C ALA A 12 -4.39 6.66 -11.91
N GLU A 13 -4.11 6.39 -10.63
CA GLU A 13 -3.00 5.55 -10.20
C GLU A 13 -3.13 4.11 -10.75
N ALA A 14 -4.32 3.50 -10.61
CA ALA A 14 -4.60 2.16 -11.11
C ALA A 14 -4.41 2.06 -12.64
N LEU A 15 -4.95 3.02 -13.39
CA LEU A 15 -4.77 3.09 -14.85
C LEU A 15 -3.31 3.31 -15.24
N ALA A 16 -2.58 4.17 -14.53
CA ALA A 16 -1.17 4.41 -14.78
C ALA A 16 -0.30 3.17 -14.51
N MET A 17 -0.65 2.35 -13.51
CA MET A 17 -0.03 1.06 -13.28
C MET A 17 -0.37 0.10 -14.42
N LEU A 18 -1.66 -0.15 -14.70
CA LEU A 18 -2.11 -1.07 -15.76
C LEU A 18 -1.60 -0.71 -17.17
N ALA A 19 -1.38 0.57 -17.43
CA ALA A 19 -0.73 1.07 -18.64
C ALA A 19 0.68 0.48 -18.83
N ARG A 20 1.46 0.36 -17.74
CA ARG A 20 2.81 -0.21 -17.77
C ARG A 20 2.80 -1.70 -18.07
N TYR A 21 1.81 -2.43 -17.55
CA TYR A 21 1.64 -3.86 -17.85
C TYR A 21 1.46 -4.10 -19.34
N GLY A 22 0.61 -3.29 -19.99
CA GLY A 22 0.29 -3.42 -21.40
C GLY A 22 1.20 -2.65 -22.36
N ASP A 23 2.25 -1.97 -21.88
CA ASP A 23 3.06 -1.01 -22.64
C ASP A 23 2.20 -0.05 -23.50
N ARG A 24 1.14 0.49 -22.87
CA ARG A 24 0.09 1.30 -23.51
C ARG A 24 -0.13 2.60 -22.76
N ALA A 25 -0.82 3.56 -23.39
CA ALA A 25 -1.24 4.77 -22.69
C ALA A 25 -2.38 4.47 -21.68
N PRO A 26 -2.49 5.22 -20.57
CA PRO A 26 -3.56 5.03 -19.57
C PRO A 26 -4.97 5.12 -20.15
N GLU A 27 -5.17 5.94 -21.19
CA GLU A 27 -6.45 6.11 -21.89
C GLU A 27 -6.80 4.90 -22.78
N GLN A 28 -5.84 4.01 -23.03
CA GLN A 28 -6.00 2.78 -23.81
C GLN A 28 -6.20 1.55 -22.92
N VAL A 29 -6.21 1.71 -21.59
CA VAL A 29 -6.51 0.65 -20.65
C VAL A 29 -8.02 0.43 -20.64
N ASP A 30 -8.44 -0.82 -20.88
CA ASP A 30 -9.85 -1.21 -20.83
C ASP A 30 -10.41 -1.09 -19.40
N GLU A 31 -11.70 -0.82 -19.28
CA GLU A 31 -12.36 -0.72 -17.97
C GLU A 31 -12.50 -2.07 -17.27
N HIS A 32 -12.55 -3.15 -18.04
CA HIS A 32 -12.65 -4.52 -17.56
C HIS A 32 -11.27 -5.10 -17.32
N LEU A 33 -11.09 -5.76 -16.18
CA LEU A 33 -9.83 -6.40 -15.82
C LEU A 33 -9.89 -7.90 -16.03
N GLY A 34 -8.89 -8.42 -16.74
CA GLY A 34 -8.57 -9.83 -16.73
C GLY A 34 -7.93 -10.27 -15.41
N SER A 35 -7.97 -11.56 -15.11
CA SER A 35 -7.34 -12.12 -13.90
C SER A 35 -5.82 -11.87 -13.86
N LEU A 36 -5.13 -11.92 -14.99
CA LEU A 36 -3.69 -11.62 -15.06
C LEU A 36 -3.39 -10.14 -14.80
N GLU A 37 -4.21 -9.24 -15.34
CA GLU A 37 -4.07 -7.79 -15.10
C GLU A 37 -4.33 -7.48 -13.63
N LEU A 38 -5.33 -8.11 -13.01
CA LEU A 38 -5.61 -7.98 -11.59
C LEU A 38 -4.45 -8.48 -10.73
N THR A 39 -3.97 -9.71 -10.97
CA THR A 39 -2.82 -10.27 -10.23
C THR A 39 -1.59 -9.38 -10.37
N TRP A 40 -1.31 -8.88 -11.56
CA TRP A 40 -0.19 -7.97 -11.79
C TRP A 40 -0.38 -6.64 -11.06
N LEU A 41 -1.59 -6.07 -11.09
CA LEU A 41 -1.90 -4.80 -10.42
C LEU A 41 -1.72 -4.92 -8.90
N ILE A 42 -2.16 -6.03 -8.31
CA ILE A 42 -1.95 -6.32 -6.88
C ILE A 42 -0.46 -6.33 -6.56
N ALA A 43 0.32 -7.12 -7.31
CA ALA A 43 1.77 -7.21 -7.09
C ALA A 43 2.47 -5.84 -7.26
N GLU A 44 2.13 -5.07 -8.29
CA GLU A 44 2.70 -3.74 -8.50
C GLU A 44 2.34 -2.77 -7.37
N ALA A 45 1.10 -2.82 -6.86
CA ALA A 45 0.68 -2.02 -5.73
C ALA A 45 1.43 -2.40 -4.44
N GLU A 46 1.56 -3.69 -4.14
CA GLU A 46 2.34 -4.18 -2.99
C GLU A 46 3.80 -3.69 -3.04
N GLN A 47 4.43 -3.81 -4.21
CA GLN A 47 5.81 -3.37 -4.42
C GLN A 47 5.96 -1.85 -4.32
N THR A 48 4.99 -1.09 -4.85
CA THR A 48 5.01 0.38 -4.84
C THR A 48 4.79 0.96 -3.44
N TYR A 49 3.86 0.38 -2.68
CA TYR A 49 3.49 0.87 -1.35
C TYR A 49 4.23 0.16 -0.21
N GLY A 50 4.96 -0.92 -0.51
CA GLY A 50 5.67 -1.72 0.49
C GLY A 50 4.74 -2.42 1.47
N VAL A 51 3.55 -2.83 1.03
CA VAL A 51 2.55 -3.52 1.84
C VAL A 51 2.31 -4.94 1.34
N GLN A 52 1.56 -5.71 2.11
CA GLN A 52 0.94 -6.95 1.63
C GLN A 52 -0.56 -6.74 1.56
N VAL A 53 -1.14 -7.07 0.42
CA VAL A 53 -2.56 -6.98 0.15
C VAL A 53 -3.16 -8.37 0.39
N ASP A 54 -4.04 -8.47 1.37
CA ASP A 54 -4.72 -9.72 1.70
C ASP A 54 -6.16 -9.65 1.19
N LEU A 55 -6.38 -10.23 0.01
CA LEU A 55 -7.70 -10.35 -0.61
C LEU A 55 -8.03 -11.85 -0.75
N ASP A 56 -9.06 -12.29 -0.05
CA ASP A 56 -9.59 -13.64 -0.18
C ASP A 56 -10.12 -13.90 -1.61
N ASP A 57 -10.25 -15.18 -1.98
CA ASP A 57 -10.72 -15.61 -3.30
C ASP A 57 -12.06 -14.99 -3.71
N GLU A 58 -12.99 -14.77 -2.75
CA GLU A 58 -14.28 -14.12 -3.01
C GLU A 58 -14.11 -12.66 -3.44
N HIS A 59 -13.20 -11.92 -2.81
CA HIS A 59 -12.91 -10.54 -3.18
C HIS A 59 -12.18 -10.47 -4.52
N LEU A 60 -11.23 -11.38 -4.75
CA LEU A 60 -10.52 -11.47 -6.03
C LEU A 60 -11.49 -11.79 -7.19
N ASP A 61 -12.46 -12.68 -6.96
CA ASP A 61 -13.46 -13.01 -7.98
C ASP A 61 -14.48 -11.89 -8.23
N ALA A 62 -14.76 -11.06 -7.22
CA ALA A 62 -15.65 -9.92 -7.36
C ALA A 62 -15.04 -8.77 -8.20
N ILE A 63 -13.71 -8.68 -8.30
CA ILE A 63 -13.03 -7.61 -9.03
C ILE A 63 -13.06 -7.91 -10.54
N ARG A 64 -13.90 -7.17 -11.27
CA ARG A 64 -14.05 -7.30 -12.74
C ARG A 64 -13.74 -6.00 -13.48
N THR A 65 -13.63 -4.89 -12.76
CA THR A 65 -13.37 -3.57 -13.33
C THR A 65 -12.23 -2.85 -12.61
N VAL A 66 -11.70 -1.81 -13.25
CA VAL A 66 -10.72 -0.90 -12.64
C VAL A 66 -11.28 -0.28 -11.35
N ASP A 67 -12.55 0.10 -11.34
CA ASP A 67 -13.16 0.76 -10.18
C ASP A 67 -13.33 -0.22 -9.00
N ASP A 68 -13.64 -1.49 -9.25
CA ASP A 68 -13.65 -2.54 -8.22
C ASP A 68 -12.26 -2.72 -7.60
N ALA A 69 -11.22 -2.74 -8.45
CA ALA A 69 -9.83 -2.88 -8.00
C ALA A 69 -9.40 -1.67 -7.15
N VAL A 70 -9.78 -0.45 -7.54
CA VAL A 70 -9.53 0.78 -6.78
C VAL A 70 -10.19 0.70 -5.41
N ALA A 71 -11.44 0.28 -5.33
CA ALA A 71 -12.15 0.13 -4.07
C ALA A 71 -11.48 -0.90 -3.15
N ALA A 72 -11.17 -2.09 -3.68
CA ALA A 72 -10.57 -3.18 -2.92
C ALA A 72 -9.14 -2.86 -2.43
N LEU A 73 -8.27 -2.43 -3.35
CA LEU A 73 -6.88 -2.09 -3.02
C LEU A 73 -6.80 -0.84 -2.14
N GLY A 74 -7.63 0.17 -2.41
CA GLY A 74 -7.71 1.38 -1.58
C GLY A 74 -8.08 1.07 -0.13
N ALA A 75 -9.01 0.14 0.09
CA ALA A 75 -9.38 -0.31 1.43
C ALA A 75 -8.21 -1.01 2.16
N GLN A 76 -7.50 -1.91 1.48
CA GLN A 76 -6.36 -2.63 2.04
C GLN A 76 -5.20 -1.69 2.38
N LEU A 77 -4.89 -0.74 1.49
CA LEU A 77 -3.84 0.26 1.70
C LEU A 77 -4.16 1.21 2.86
N ALA A 78 -5.43 1.63 2.98
CA ALA A 78 -5.88 2.44 4.11
C ALA A 78 -5.78 1.66 5.43
N ALA A 79 -6.17 0.39 5.45
CA ALA A 79 -6.07 -0.48 6.63
C ALA A 79 -4.61 -0.69 7.07
N ALA A 80 -3.71 -0.97 6.13
CA ALA A 80 -2.28 -1.14 6.39
C ALA A 80 -1.66 0.12 7.04
N ARG A 81 -2.02 1.30 6.53
CA ARG A 81 -1.59 2.57 7.11
C ARG A 81 -2.11 2.79 8.53
N GLY A 82 -3.40 2.52 8.77
CA GLY A 82 -3.99 2.63 10.11
C GLY A 82 -3.32 1.70 11.13
N GLY A 83 -2.93 0.49 10.70
CA GLY A 83 -2.14 -0.45 11.52
C GLY A 83 -0.74 0.07 11.85
N ALA A 84 -0.04 0.67 10.89
CA ALA A 84 1.27 1.27 11.11
C ALA A 84 1.21 2.45 12.10
N GLU A 85 0.22 3.34 11.95
CA GLU A 85 0.01 4.48 12.87
C GLU A 85 -0.37 4.00 14.29
N ALA A 86 -1.23 2.99 14.41
CA ALA A 86 -1.61 2.38 15.70
C ALA A 86 -0.46 1.61 16.38
N THR A 87 0.56 1.20 15.63
CA THR A 87 1.78 0.57 16.18
C THR A 87 2.78 1.64 16.62
N ALA A 88 2.94 2.71 15.82
CA ALA A 88 3.79 3.85 16.17
C ALA A 88 3.33 4.57 17.45
N VAL A 89 2.01 4.77 17.64
CA VAL A 89 1.47 5.40 18.87
C VAL A 89 1.73 4.54 20.11
N ARG A 90 1.79 3.21 19.98
CA ARG A 90 2.13 2.28 21.08
C ARG A 90 3.62 2.20 21.36
N GLY A 91 4.47 2.42 20.35
CA GLY A 91 5.94 2.44 20.49
C GLY A 91 6.49 3.71 21.14
N GLY A 92 5.72 4.80 21.18
CA GLY A 92 6.15 6.10 21.72
C GLY A 92 6.25 6.19 23.25
N ALA A 93 5.81 5.19 24.01
CA ALA A 93 5.75 5.24 25.48
C ALA A 93 6.88 4.48 26.21
N GLY A 94 7.91 3.98 25.50
CA GLY A 94 8.84 2.97 26.05
C GLY A 94 10.35 3.20 25.86
N ALA A 95 10.84 4.44 25.70
CA ALA A 95 12.27 4.69 25.54
C ALA A 95 12.78 5.92 26.31
N ALA A 96 12.71 5.88 27.65
CA ALA A 96 13.43 6.82 28.51
C ALA A 96 13.68 6.23 29.91
N ALA A 97 14.51 5.18 30.01
CA ALA A 97 15.25 4.87 31.25
C ALA A 97 16.20 3.68 31.02
N ALA A 98 17.48 3.96 30.70
CA ALA A 98 18.66 3.22 31.16
C ALA A 98 19.89 3.64 30.35
N GLN A 99 20.41 4.83 30.62
CA GLN A 99 21.81 5.15 30.37
C GLN A 99 22.31 5.97 31.55
N ASP A 100 22.64 5.30 32.65
CA ASP A 100 23.55 5.86 33.64
C ASP A 100 24.31 4.73 34.34
N GLY A 101 25.63 4.85 34.37
CA GLY A 101 26.53 3.82 34.88
C GLY A 101 27.93 3.96 34.31
N ALA A 102 28.47 5.17 34.38
CA ALA A 102 29.81 5.53 34.00
C ALA A 102 30.87 4.68 34.73
N GLY A 103 31.87 4.24 33.98
CA GLY A 103 33.17 3.91 34.55
C GLY A 103 33.89 5.17 35.01
N VAL A 104 34.65 5.05 36.09
CA VAL A 104 35.98 5.66 36.35
C VAL A 104 36.30 5.40 37.83
N ALA A 105 37.46 4.78 38.08
CA ALA A 105 38.47 5.23 39.05
C ALA A 105 39.56 4.17 39.23
N ALA A 106 40.70 4.38 38.55
CA ALA A 106 42.02 4.02 39.07
C ALA A 106 42.57 5.27 39.80
N PRO A 107 43.45 5.11 40.80
CA PRO A 107 44.87 4.92 40.52
C PRO A 107 45.53 3.71 41.19
#